data_AF-A0A1M2VBI3-F1
#
_entry.id   AF-A0A1M2VBI3-F1
#
_cell.length_a   1.000
_cell.length_b   1.000
_cell.length_c   1.000
_cell.angle_alpha   90.00
_cell.angle_beta   90.00
_cell.angle_gamma   90.00
#
_symmetry.space_group_name_H-M   'P 1'
#
loop_
_entity.id
_entity.type
_entity.pdbx_description
1 polymer ?
#
loop_
_entity_poly.entity_id
_entity_poly.type
_entity_poly.pdbx_seq_one_letter_code
_entity_poly.pdbx_strand_id
1 'polypeptide(L)'
;MSERDEQSAPGLASDASSSLLPARSDASPSVLRRLRLRHAFGCKGGSSASTSETAADFSSGGFSNVFTRPSYQSTAVSSYLTALGSTNSGKFNTFGCAFPDIATQGVDFEIVVGGRTEGVDGTSCASPKLAAIISLLNDRLIAAGKSPLGFLNPFLYSAVGTAALTDITSGSNPGCGTHGFPAIRPSASTQR
;
A
#
# COMPACT_ATOMS: atom_id res chain seq x y z
N MET A 1 -31.04 32.47 -19.26
CA MET A 1 -32.39 31.90 -18.97
C MET A 1 -32.49 30.58 -19.72
N SER A 2 -33.10 29.57 -19.10
CA SER A 2 -33.07 28.15 -19.47
C SER A 2 -31.75 27.44 -19.22
N GLU A 3 -31.73 26.67 -18.13
CA GLU A 3 -30.93 25.45 -18.02
C GLU A 3 -31.22 24.46 -19.16
N ARG A 4 -30.37 23.41 -19.29
CA ARG A 4 -30.83 22.03 -19.51
C ARG A 4 -29.76 21.02 -19.07
N ASP A 5 -30.10 20.31 -18.01
CA ASP A 5 -29.88 18.87 -17.78
C ASP A 5 -28.42 18.34 -17.76
N GLU A 6 -27.82 18.45 -16.57
CA GLU A 6 -26.73 17.59 -16.13
C GLU A 6 -27.26 16.15 -15.94
N GLN A 7 -27.05 15.28 -16.93
CA GLN A 7 -27.54 13.91 -16.88
C GLN A 7 -26.61 13.05 -16.00
N SER A 8 -27.05 12.84 -14.76
CA SER A 8 -26.39 12.05 -13.72
C SER A 8 -25.77 10.75 -14.23
N ALA A 9 -24.44 10.65 -14.19
CA ALA A 9 -23.71 9.43 -14.50
C ALA A 9 -23.82 8.45 -13.30
N PRO A 10 -24.33 7.22 -13.49
CA PRO A 10 -24.46 6.26 -12.41
C PRO A 10 -23.09 5.78 -11.89
N GLY A 11 -23.03 5.48 -10.59
CA GLY A 11 -21.77 5.37 -9.85
C GLY A 11 -20.83 4.26 -10.30
N LEU A 12 -19.55 4.60 -10.45
CA LEU A 12 -18.42 3.68 -10.69
C LEU A 12 -17.89 3.06 -9.38
N ALA A 13 -18.77 2.76 -8.43
CA ALA A 13 -18.44 2.31 -7.07
C ALA A 13 -19.01 0.92 -6.75
N SER A 14 -18.64 -0.11 -7.52
CA SER A 14 -19.00 -1.51 -7.23
C SER A 14 -17.94 -2.56 -7.60
N ASP A 15 -17.17 -2.37 -8.67
CA ASP A 15 -16.47 -3.48 -9.35
C ASP A 15 -15.12 -3.91 -8.73
N ALA A 16 -14.75 -3.38 -7.56
CA ALA A 16 -13.53 -3.79 -6.86
C ALA A 16 -13.67 -5.06 -5.99
N SER A 17 -14.89 -5.57 -5.76
CA SER A 17 -15.16 -6.54 -4.68
C SER A 17 -15.28 -8.02 -5.09
N SER A 18 -15.18 -8.33 -6.38
CA SER A 18 -15.59 -9.65 -6.93
C SER A 18 -14.48 -10.71 -7.03
N SER A 19 -13.24 -10.44 -6.59
CA SER A 19 -12.18 -11.46 -6.62
C SER A 19 -10.98 -11.14 -5.70
N LEU A 20 -10.25 -12.19 -5.28
CA LEU A 20 -8.91 -12.10 -4.68
C LEU A 20 -7.80 -11.75 -5.71
N LEU A 21 -8.16 -11.35 -6.93
CA LEU A 21 -7.20 -10.96 -7.95
C LEU A 21 -6.76 -9.50 -7.72
N PRO A 22 -5.45 -9.20 -7.74
CA PRO A 22 -5.01 -7.81 -7.80
C PRO A 22 -5.57 -7.10 -9.03
N ALA A 23 -5.87 -5.81 -8.88
CA ALA A 23 -5.96 -4.91 -10.02
C ALA A 23 -4.64 -5.01 -10.82
N ARG A 24 -4.73 -5.16 -12.15
CA ARG A 24 -3.56 -5.41 -13.01
C ARG A 24 -2.48 -4.33 -12.91
N SER A 25 -2.85 -3.11 -12.53
CA SER A 25 -1.94 -1.99 -12.24
C SER A 25 -1.06 -2.22 -11.01
N ASP A 26 -1.64 -2.79 -9.96
CA ASP A 26 -1.07 -2.78 -8.60
C ASP A 26 -0.02 -3.87 -8.39
N ALA A 27 0.01 -4.85 -9.30
CA ALA A 27 0.93 -5.98 -9.26
C ALA A 27 2.10 -5.89 -10.28
N SER A 28 2.20 -4.79 -11.04
CA SER A 28 3.18 -4.64 -12.12
C SER A 28 4.59 -4.31 -11.58
N PRO A 29 5.64 -5.10 -11.88
CA PRO A 29 6.96 -4.97 -11.27
C PRO A 29 7.80 -3.79 -11.81
N SER A 30 7.34 -3.14 -12.88
CA SER A 30 8.06 -2.08 -13.60
C SER A 30 7.47 -0.68 -13.42
N VAL A 31 6.37 -0.56 -12.65
CA VAL A 31 5.68 0.71 -12.41
C VAL A 31 5.80 1.03 -10.93
N LEU A 32 6.34 2.20 -10.58
CA LEU A 32 6.51 2.61 -9.19
C LEU A 32 5.17 2.98 -8.53
N ARG A 33 4.37 1.99 -8.09
CA ARG A 33 3.04 2.23 -7.48
C ARG A 33 2.73 1.31 -6.28
N ARG A 34 2.72 1.93 -5.08
CA ARG A 34 2.07 1.60 -3.78
C ARG A 34 2.57 0.40 -2.95
N LEU A 35 2.66 0.57 -1.59
CA LEU A 35 2.11 -0.16 -0.36
C LEU A 35 2.62 -1.55 0.26
N ARG A 36 3.84 -1.72 0.85
CA ARG A 36 4.65 -2.97 1.13
C ARG A 36 4.08 -4.31 1.71
N LEU A 37 2.94 -4.83 1.27
CA LEU A 37 2.16 -5.89 1.98
C LEU A 37 2.23 -5.70 3.52
N ARG A 38 2.02 -4.43 3.87
CA ARG A 38 1.90 -3.81 5.18
C ARG A 38 0.95 -2.67 4.91
N HIS A 39 -0.27 -2.84 5.38
CA HIS A 39 -1.48 -2.22 4.83
C HIS A 39 -1.57 -0.70 5.08
N ALA A 40 -2.52 -0.04 4.41
CA ALA A 40 -2.83 1.39 4.62
C ALA A 40 -3.13 1.65 6.11
N PHE A 41 -2.91 2.86 6.61
CA PHE A 41 -3.10 3.13 8.06
C PHE A 41 -4.57 3.39 8.45
N GLY A 42 -4.84 3.39 9.75
CA GLY A 42 -5.82 4.27 10.39
C GLY A 42 -5.26 4.97 11.64
N CYS A 43 -5.60 6.23 11.87
CA CYS A 43 -5.37 6.92 13.15
C CYS A 43 -6.48 7.92 13.43
N LYS A 44 -7.43 7.54 14.28
CA LYS A 44 -8.37 8.50 14.85
C LYS A 44 -7.59 9.59 15.58
N GLY A 45 -7.93 10.84 15.28
CA GLY A 45 -7.14 12.01 15.66
C GLY A 45 -6.84 12.14 17.17
N GLY A 46 -5.60 12.53 17.47
CA GLY A 46 -5.12 12.82 18.82
C GLY A 46 -3.64 13.21 18.78
N SER A 47 -3.32 14.44 19.21
CA SER A 47 -1.97 14.98 19.15
C SER A 47 -0.97 14.21 20.03
N SER A 48 0.30 14.20 19.59
CA SER A 48 1.52 13.74 20.31
C SER A 48 2.04 12.34 19.93
N ALA A 49 3.36 12.30 19.71
CA ALA A 49 4.11 11.16 19.20
C ALA A 49 3.98 9.87 20.04
N SER A 50 3.19 8.89 19.56
CA SER A 50 3.37 7.42 19.71
C SER A 50 2.13 6.62 19.29
N THR A 51 1.44 7.03 18.21
CA THR A 51 0.33 6.27 17.64
C THR A 51 0.86 5.04 16.90
N SER A 52 0.60 3.83 17.41
CA SER A 52 1.01 2.57 16.76
C SER A 52 0.36 2.43 15.39
N GLU A 53 1.13 2.59 14.31
CA GLU A 53 0.67 2.40 12.94
C GLU A 53 0.09 0.99 12.77
N THR A 54 -1.15 0.92 12.32
CA THR A 54 -1.95 -0.32 12.21
C THR A 54 -2.61 -0.38 10.85
N ALA A 55 -2.68 -1.59 10.29
CA ALA A 55 -3.39 -1.89 9.06
C ALA A 55 -4.89 -1.54 9.13
N ALA A 56 -5.34 -0.73 8.17
CA ALA A 56 -6.73 -0.49 7.85
C ALA A 56 -7.27 -1.59 6.94
N ASP A 57 -8.54 -1.91 7.19
CA ASP A 57 -9.27 -3.00 6.58
C ASP A 57 -9.43 -2.85 5.06
N PHE A 58 -9.68 -1.64 4.57
CA PHE A 58 -9.84 -1.34 3.13
C PHE A 58 -8.54 -1.43 2.31
N SER A 59 -7.39 -1.71 2.93
CA SER A 59 -6.11 -1.73 2.20
C SER A 59 -6.04 -2.85 1.17
N SER A 60 -5.72 -2.55 -0.08
CA SER A 60 -5.36 -3.61 -1.03
C SER A 60 -4.04 -4.29 -0.64
N GLY A 61 -3.91 -5.57 -0.98
CA GLY A 61 -2.66 -6.33 -0.88
C GLY A 61 -2.80 -7.83 -1.02
N GLY A 62 -1.73 -8.50 -1.46
CA GLY A 62 -1.71 -9.92 -1.81
C GLY A 62 -0.64 -10.25 -2.84
N PHE A 63 -0.94 -11.14 -3.78
CA PHE A 63 0.03 -11.70 -4.71
C PHE A 63 -0.51 -11.77 -6.14
N SER A 64 0.35 -11.49 -7.12
CA SER A 64 -0.01 -11.51 -8.53
C SER A 64 -0.23 -12.92 -9.09
N ASN A 65 -1.30 -13.09 -9.87
CA ASN A 65 -1.47 -14.25 -10.76
C ASN A 65 -0.90 -14.02 -12.17
N VAL A 66 -0.33 -12.84 -12.45
CA VAL A 66 0.13 -12.44 -13.79
C VAL A 66 1.63 -12.17 -13.83
N PHE A 67 2.15 -11.43 -12.85
CA PHE A 67 3.55 -11.04 -12.78
C PHE A 67 4.31 -11.95 -11.83
N THR A 68 5.44 -12.50 -12.26
CA THR A 68 6.35 -13.25 -11.41
C THR A 68 7.01 -12.35 -10.37
N ARG A 69 7.41 -12.91 -9.22
CA ARG A 69 8.12 -12.15 -8.18
C ARG A 69 9.43 -11.56 -8.71
N PRO A 70 9.62 -10.24 -8.71
CA PRO A 70 10.91 -9.66 -9.08
C PRO A 70 11.97 -9.97 -8.02
N SER A 71 13.21 -10.14 -8.45
CA SER A 71 14.30 -10.66 -7.60
C SER A 71 14.50 -9.89 -6.30
N TYR A 72 14.39 -8.55 -6.34
CA TYR A 72 14.50 -7.68 -5.16
C TYR A 72 13.49 -7.99 -4.05
N GLN A 73 12.31 -8.54 -4.39
CA GLN A 73 11.30 -8.93 -3.39
C GLN A 73 11.58 -10.25 -2.67
N SER A 74 12.46 -11.10 -3.22
CA SER A 74 12.53 -12.53 -2.86
C SER A 74 12.70 -12.79 -1.37
N THR A 75 13.65 -12.12 -0.71
CA THR A 75 13.94 -12.33 0.71
C THR A 75 12.74 -11.96 1.58
N ALA A 76 12.17 -10.77 1.41
CA ALA A 76 11.06 -10.29 2.22
C ALA A 76 9.78 -11.12 2.02
N VAL A 77 9.52 -11.56 0.78
CA VAL A 77 8.36 -12.41 0.48
C VAL A 77 8.54 -13.79 1.09
N SER A 78 9.71 -14.42 0.97
CA SER A 78 9.98 -15.70 1.63
C SER A 78 9.79 -15.59 3.15
N SER A 79 10.35 -14.55 3.79
CA SER A 79 10.16 -14.29 5.22
C SER A 79 8.69 -14.08 5.61
N TYR A 80 7.92 -13.34 4.79
CA TYR A 80 6.49 -13.14 5.02
C TYR A 80 5.70 -14.45 4.90
N LEU A 81 5.96 -15.27 3.86
CA LEU A 81 5.30 -16.57 3.67
C LEU A 81 5.60 -17.54 4.81
N THR A 82 6.83 -17.56 5.33
CA THR A 82 7.19 -18.34 6.53
C THR A 82 6.39 -17.89 7.76
N ALA A 83 6.22 -16.57 7.95
CA ALA A 83 5.46 -16.02 9.06
C ALA A 83 3.93 -16.21 8.93
N LEU A 84 3.42 -16.21 7.70
CA LEU A 84 2.01 -16.42 7.36
C LEU A 84 1.56 -17.87 7.62
N GLY A 85 2.46 -18.83 7.47
CA GLY A 85 2.21 -20.25 7.72
C GLY A 85 1.15 -20.82 6.76
N SER A 86 0.14 -21.49 7.32
CA SER A 86 -0.98 -22.06 6.56
C SER A 86 -2.12 -21.06 6.27
N THR A 87 -2.02 -19.81 6.74
CA THR A 87 -3.05 -18.78 6.54
C THR A 87 -3.28 -18.53 5.05
N ASN A 88 -4.54 -18.61 4.61
CA ASN A 88 -4.94 -18.50 3.20
C ASN A 88 -4.27 -19.51 2.24
N SER A 89 -3.76 -20.64 2.74
CA SER A 89 -3.18 -21.70 1.89
C SER A 89 -4.12 -22.09 0.74
N GLY A 90 -3.57 -22.20 -0.47
CA GLY A 90 -4.31 -22.49 -1.71
C GLY A 90 -5.15 -21.33 -2.28
N LYS A 91 -5.24 -20.17 -1.61
CA LYS A 91 -6.07 -19.03 -2.06
C LYS A 91 -5.32 -17.96 -2.87
N PHE A 92 -4.00 -18.05 -2.99
CA PHE A 92 -3.16 -17.05 -3.67
C PHE A 92 -1.88 -17.67 -4.26
N ASN A 93 -1.27 -16.98 -5.24
CA ASN A 93 -0.03 -17.43 -5.89
C ASN A 93 1.22 -17.02 -5.11
N THR A 94 1.85 -17.94 -4.39
CA THR A 94 3.10 -17.72 -3.62
C THR A 94 4.32 -17.35 -4.47
N PHE A 95 4.28 -17.51 -5.80
CA PHE A 95 5.34 -17.14 -6.75
C PHE A 95 5.11 -15.78 -7.42
N GLY A 96 3.96 -15.16 -7.19
CA GLY A 96 3.60 -13.86 -7.75
C GLY A 96 4.45 -12.72 -7.20
N CYS A 97 4.52 -11.63 -7.95
CA CYS A 97 4.86 -10.31 -7.42
C CYS A 97 3.97 -10.07 -6.20
N ALA A 98 4.62 -9.97 -5.03
CA ALA A 98 3.91 -9.64 -3.81
C ALA A 98 3.68 -8.15 -3.87
N PHE A 99 2.43 -7.76 -3.75
CA PHE A 99 2.07 -6.37 -3.76
C PHE A 99 1.36 -6.07 -2.45
N PRO A 100 1.42 -4.83 -1.97
CA PRO A 100 2.12 -3.71 -2.64
C PRO A 100 3.60 -3.49 -2.12
N ASP A 101 4.31 -2.34 -2.32
CA ASP A 101 5.75 -2.01 -2.04
C ASP A 101 6.15 -0.92 -0.96
N ILE A 102 5.39 0.16 -0.62
CA ILE A 102 5.55 1.02 0.62
C ILE A 102 4.30 1.76 1.15
N ALA A 103 4.08 1.73 2.48
CA ALA A 103 2.86 2.22 3.17
C ALA A 103 2.87 3.70 3.59
N THR A 104 1.70 4.35 3.59
CA THR A 104 1.48 5.72 4.09
C THR A 104 0.02 5.93 4.53
N GLN A 105 -0.27 7.14 5.05
CA GLN A 105 -1.56 7.59 5.57
C GLN A 105 -2.67 7.58 4.48
N GLY A 106 -3.84 6.97 4.71
CA GLY A 106 -5.03 6.88 3.84
C GLY A 106 -6.44 7.19 4.46
N VAL A 107 -6.73 6.78 5.71
CA VAL A 107 -7.82 7.30 6.61
C VAL A 107 -7.71 8.80 7.00
N ASP A 108 -8.81 9.41 7.44
CA ASP A 108 -8.91 10.71 8.13
C ASP A 108 -8.25 11.88 7.35
N PHE A 109 -8.44 11.91 6.02
CA PHE A 109 -8.05 13.07 5.21
C PHE A 109 -9.19 14.06 5.11
N GLU A 110 -8.95 15.30 5.52
CA GLU A 110 -9.83 16.42 5.22
C GLU A 110 -9.62 16.87 3.76
N ILE A 111 -10.70 16.94 2.99
CA ILE A 111 -10.72 17.48 1.62
C ILE A 111 -11.83 18.52 1.47
N VAL A 112 -11.73 19.35 0.43
CA VAL A 112 -12.78 20.31 0.06
C VAL A 112 -13.30 19.98 -1.33
N VAL A 113 -14.57 19.59 -1.44
CA VAL A 113 -15.24 19.24 -2.70
C VAL A 113 -16.55 20.03 -2.79
N GLY A 114 -16.81 20.67 -3.94
CA GLY A 114 -18.01 21.49 -4.13
C GLY A 114 -18.15 22.65 -3.13
N GLY A 115 -17.04 23.14 -2.56
CA GLY A 115 -17.04 24.17 -1.50
C GLY A 115 -17.41 23.66 -0.10
N ARG A 116 -17.48 22.34 0.11
CA ARG A 116 -17.75 21.70 1.41
C ARG A 116 -16.53 20.94 1.89
N THR A 117 -16.24 21.04 3.18
CA THR A 117 -15.22 20.23 3.85
C THR A 117 -15.80 18.88 4.22
N GLU A 118 -15.11 17.79 3.88
CA GLU A 118 -15.48 16.42 4.21
C GLU A 118 -14.25 15.56 4.55
N GLY A 119 -14.45 14.54 5.38
CA GLY A 119 -13.43 13.55 5.72
C GLY A 119 -13.51 12.35 4.78
N VAL A 120 -12.38 11.92 4.23
CA VAL A 120 -12.30 10.76 3.32
C VAL A 120 -11.20 9.78 3.72
N ASP A 121 -11.52 8.51 3.53
CA ASP A 121 -10.63 7.38 3.72
C ASP A 121 -10.31 6.71 2.39
N GLY A 122 -9.09 6.22 2.23
CA GLY A 122 -8.77 5.27 1.18
C GLY A 122 -7.30 5.19 0.81
N THR A 123 -6.95 4.14 0.07
CA THR A 123 -5.64 4.10 -0.59
C THR A 123 -5.48 5.30 -1.53
N SER A 124 -6.56 5.79 -2.15
CA SER A 124 -6.60 7.02 -2.96
C SER A 124 -5.93 8.22 -2.29
N CYS A 125 -6.07 8.40 -0.97
CA CYS A 125 -5.43 9.48 -0.20
C CYS A 125 -3.94 9.21 0.09
N ALA A 126 -3.57 7.93 0.26
CA ALA A 126 -2.19 7.50 0.48
C ALA A 126 -1.26 7.71 -0.74
N SER A 127 -1.77 7.61 -1.97
CA SER A 127 -0.96 7.85 -3.18
C SER A 127 -0.39 9.27 -3.28
N PRO A 128 -1.20 10.35 -3.24
CA PRO A 128 -0.69 11.71 -3.33
C PRO A 128 0.16 12.09 -2.11
N LYS A 129 -0.15 11.57 -0.91
CA LYS A 129 0.73 11.78 0.26
C LYS A 129 2.12 11.20 0.02
N LEU A 130 2.22 9.95 -0.43
CA LEU A 130 3.52 9.34 -0.77
C LEU A 130 4.21 10.11 -1.90
N ALA A 131 3.49 10.48 -2.96
CA ALA A 131 4.05 11.25 -4.06
C ALA A 131 4.64 12.60 -3.59
N ALA A 132 3.97 13.31 -2.70
CA ALA A 132 4.47 14.55 -2.10
C ALA A 132 5.77 14.32 -1.31
N ILE A 133 5.86 13.25 -0.51
CA ILE A 133 7.09 12.88 0.23
C ILE A 133 8.24 12.61 -0.76
N ILE A 134 8.01 11.83 -1.82
CA ILE A 134 9.05 11.54 -2.82
C ILE A 134 9.46 12.80 -3.59
N SER A 135 8.53 13.70 -3.92
CA SER A 135 8.84 14.99 -4.53
C SER A 135 9.73 15.87 -3.63
N LEU A 136 9.44 15.94 -2.33
CA LEU A 136 10.29 16.66 -1.37
C LEU A 136 11.69 16.03 -1.23
N LEU A 137 11.81 14.71 -1.28
CA LEU A 137 13.12 14.04 -1.30
C LEU A 137 13.90 14.34 -2.59
N ASN A 138 13.22 14.33 -3.75
CA ASN A 138 13.83 14.67 -5.03
C ASN A 138 14.28 16.13 -5.09
N ASP A 139 13.48 17.07 -4.57
CA ASP A 139 13.85 18.48 -4.42
C ASP A 139 15.16 18.63 -3.62
N ARG A 140 15.27 17.97 -2.46
CA ARG A 140 16.51 18.00 -1.65
C ARG A 140 17.70 17.31 -2.30
N LEU A 141 17.48 16.28 -3.12
CA LEU A 141 18.55 15.66 -3.91
C LEU A 141 19.06 16.62 -5.00
N ILE A 142 18.14 17.23 -5.76
CA ILE A 142 18.46 18.18 -6.84
C ILE A 142 19.17 19.42 -6.28
N ALA A 143 18.68 19.98 -5.16
CA ALA A 143 19.33 21.09 -4.46
C ALA A 143 20.75 20.73 -3.95
N ALA A 144 21.04 19.45 -3.71
CA ALA A 144 22.36 18.94 -3.36
C ALA A 144 23.18 18.46 -4.58
N GLY A 145 22.76 18.78 -5.82
CA GLY A 145 23.45 18.39 -7.05
C GLY A 145 23.37 16.89 -7.39
N LYS A 146 22.39 16.17 -6.83
CA LYS A 146 22.20 14.72 -7.02
C LYS A 146 21.01 14.42 -7.93
N SER A 147 21.08 13.29 -8.63
CA SER A 147 19.96 12.75 -9.41
C SER A 147 18.75 12.41 -8.51
N PRO A 148 17.50 12.53 -9.04
CA PRO A 148 16.30 12.07 -8.33
C PRO A 148 16.28 10.55 -8.15
N LEU A 149 15.42 10.09 -7.24
CA LEU A 149 15.37 8.70 -6.75
C LEU A 149 15.01 7.64 -7.82
N GLY A 150 14.30 8.02 -8.89
CA GLY A 150 13.95 7.11 -9.98
C GLY A 150 13.11 5.90 -9.55
N PHE A 151 13.48 4.71 -10.04
CA PHE A 151 12.81 3.46 -9.68
C PHE A 151 13.25 2.97 -8.29
N LEU A 152 12.48 3.31 -7.28
CA LEU A 152 12.77 3.08 -5.87
C LEU A 152 12.70 1.61 -5.40
N ASN A 153 11.95 0.72 -6.06
CA ASN A 153 11.69 -0.62 -5.51
C ASN A 153 12.96 -1.41 -5.11
N PRO A 154 14.03 -1.49 -5.92
CA PRO A 154 15.27 -2.16 -5.50
C PRO A 154 15.92 -1.51 -4.26
N PHE A 155 15.85 -0.18 -4.14
CA PHE A 155 16.36 0.55 -2.98
C PHE A 155 15.52 0.29 -1.72
N LEU A 156 14.19 0.32 -1.82
CA LEU A 156 13.26 0.07 -0.71
C LEU A 156 13.41 -1.33 -0.11
N TYR A 157 13.92 -2.29 -0.90
CA TYR A 157 14.18 -3.66 -0.49
C TYR A 157 15.62 -3.92 0.00
N SER A 158 16.51 -2.93 -0.10
CA SER A 158 17.85 -2.96 0.50
C SER A 158 17.81 -2.78 2.02
N ALA A 159 18.88 -3.17 2.73
CA ALA A 159 18.98 -2.98 4.19
C ALA A 159 18.76 -1.52 4.62
N VAL A 160 19.35 -0.56 3.90
CA VAL A 160 19.20 0.88 4.14
C VAL A 160 17.75 1.33 3.92
N GLY A 161 17.14 0.92 2.80
CA GLY A 161 15.75 1.24 2.50
C GLY A 161 14.77 0.67 3.52
N THR A 162 15.01 -0.56 4.00
CA THR A 162 14.18 -1.17 5.04
C THR A 162 14.35 -0.53 6.41
N ALA A 163 15.56 -0.05 6.75
CA ALA A 163 15.84 0.63 8.01
C ALA A 163 15.30 2.08 8.05
N ALA A 164 15.05 2.69 6.88
CA ALA A 164 14.49 4.03 6.75
C ALA A 164 12.95 4.10 6.85
N LEU A 165 12.28 2.97 7.14
CA LEU A 165 10.82 2.84 7.13
C LEU A 165 10.29 2.25 8.45
N THR A 166 9.13 2.73 8.89
CA THR A 166 8.41 2.15 10.04
C THR A 166 7.83 0.77 9.69
N ASP A 167 7.81 -0.14 10.68
CA ASP A 167 7.26 -1.49 10.57
C ASP A 167 5.84 -1.55 11.16
N ILE A 168 4.87 -1.93 10.32
CA ILE A 168 3.45 -2.07 10.70
C ILE A 168 3.20 -3.54 11.03
N THR A 169 2.85 -3.85 12.28
CA THR A 169 2.78 -5.23 12.80
C THR A 169 1.44 -5.60 13.43
N SER A 170 0.38 -4.89 13.07
CA SER A 170 -0.98 -5.06 13.61
C SER A 170 -2.04 -4.83 12.52
N GLY A 171 -3.17 -5.53 12.65
CA GLY A 171 -4.32 -5.49 11.73
C GLY A 171 -4.15 -6.33 10.45
N SER A 172 -5.12 -6.26 9.54
CA SER A 172 -5.17 -7.02 8.28
C SER A 172 -6.04 -6.35 7.22
N ASN A 173 -6.09 -6.90 6.00
CA ASN A 173 -7.00 -6.46 4.94
C ASN A 173 -8.11 -7.48 4.61
N PRO A 174 -9.16 -7.63 5.45
CA PRO A 174 -10.24 -8.56 5.21
C PRO A 174 -10.95 -8.29 3.88
N GLY A 175 -11.40 -9.36 3.23
CA GLY A 175 -12.04 -9.29 1.92
C GLY A 175 -12.42 -10.69 1.41
N CYS A 176 -13.40 -10.75 0.50
CA CYS A 176 -13.90 -12.01 -0.08
C CYS A 176 -14.25 -13.10 0.97
N GLY A 177 -14.82 -12.71 2.12
CA GLY A 177 -15.14 -13.64 3.21
C GLY A 177 -13.93 -14.20 3.96
N THR A 178 -12.77 -13.54 3.90
CA THR A 178 -11.54 -13.92 4.62
C THR A 178 -11.06 -12.80 5.54
N HIS A 179 -10.24 -13.14 6.53
CA HIS A 179 -9.51 -12.16 7.35
C HIS A 179 -8.39 -11.42 6.59
N GLY A 180 -8.20 -11.72 5.30
CA GLY A 180 -7.16 -11.12 4.47
C GLY A 180 -5.77 -11.61 4.82
N PHE A 181 -4.78 -10.80 4.41
CA PHE A 181 -3.40 -10.94 4.82
C PHE A 181 -3.18 -10.10 6.10
N PRO A 182 -2.59 -10.65 7.17
CA PRO A 182 -2.29 -9.88 8.36
C PRO A 182 -0.97 -9.11 8.19
N ALA A 183 -0.88 -7.93 8.81
CA ALA A 183 0.38 -7.20 8.97
C ALA A 183 1.17 -7.85 10.11
N ILE A 184 2.20 -8.62 9.75
CA ILE A 184 2.99 -9.44 10.69
C ILE A 184 4.47 -9.20 10.50
N ARG A 185 5.22 -9.23 11.61
CA ARG A 185 6.68 -9.24 11.60
C ARG A 185 7.18 -10.68 11.42
N PRO A 186 8.02 -10.98 10.42
CA PRO A 186 8.71 -12.26 10.35
C PRO A 186 9.59 -12.47 11.58
N SER A 187 9.56 -13.66 12.19
CA SER A 187 10.32 -13.92 13.41
C SER A 187 11.84 -13.85 13.15
N ALA A 188 12.57 -13.20 14.05
CA ALA A 188 14.02 -13.00 13.93
C ALA A 188 14.87 -14.29 14.08
N SER A 189 14.22 -15.46 14.17
CA SER A 189 14.83 -16.78 14.38
C SER A 189 15.54 -17.36 13.15
N THR A 190 15.39 -16.74 11.96
CA THR A 190 15.91 -17.26 10.68
C THR A 190 16.90 -16.27 10.04
N GLN A 191 17.84 -15.78 10.86
CA GLN A 191 19.12 -15.24 10.40
C GLN A 191 20.26 -15.88 11.21
N ARG A 192 20.71 -17.04 10.73
CA ARG A 192 21.97 -17.71 11.07
C ARG A 192 22.51 -18.38 9.81
#